data_AF-A0A7L1SEL8-F1
#
_entry.id   AF-A0A7L1SEL8-F1
#
_cell.length_a   1.000
_cell.length_b   1.000
_cell.length_c   1.000
_cell.angle_alpha   90.00
_cell.angle_beta   90.00
_cell.angle_gamma   90.00
#
_symmetry.space_group_name_H-M   'P 1'
#
loop_
_entity.id
_entity.type
_entity.pdbx_description
1 polymer ?
#
loop_
_entity_poly.entity_id
_entity_poly.type
_entity_poly.pdbx_seq_one_letter_code
_entity_poly.pdbx_strand_id
1 'polypeptide(L)'
;IGEWTPPGVRFPLEMARDADHGSNSLLTYALTSLPSFSLAMKEKPGGKKQPELVLERALDRETQSSFELVLIAVDSGDPARSGTVLVRINVTDANDNPPVFSKSFYEARVAENLPVDSVVLRVRATDADAGSNGRVSYSFGSVPDAVRALFTIDSESGEVSTAAPLDFEEKNKYSFGLEATDGGGLTGQCEVQIDITDENDNAPEITILSLSSPVPEDAPTGTVVALLKVRDRDSGENGQVSCELSGEAPLSIVASAGGSYKVLVLAKALDREEAAFHELVLRAMDGGDPARTGTARIRVTVVDANDNAPVFIQAEYTVRVPEDVPVGSVLVTVTANDADEGLNGHVKYT
;
A
#
# COMPACT_ATOMS: atom_id res chain seq x y z
N ILE A 1 -47.60 15.87 4.21
CA ILE A 1 -47.91 14.80 5.18
C ILE A 1 -46.63 13.99 5.32
N GLY A 2 -46.12 13.74 6.53
CA GLY A 2 -44.90 12.95 6.70
C GLY A 2 -45.12 11.50 6.33
N GLU A 3 -44.13 10.84 5.75
CA GLU A 3 -44.27 9.42 5.41
C GLU A 3 -44.35 8.49 6.63
N TRP A 4 -43.76 8.92 7.75
CA TRP A 4 -43.93 8.30 9.07
C TRP A 4 -45.34 8.42 9.66
N THR A 5 -46.27 9.14 8.99
CA THR A 5 -47.65 9.30 9.49
C THR A 5 -48.37 7.95 9.48
N PRO A 6 -48.86 7.46 10.63
CA PRO A 6 -49.55 6.18 10.67
C PRO A 6 -50.92 6.24 9.98
N PRO A 7 -51.39 5.12 9.38
CA PRO A 7 -52.76 5.00 8.91
C PRO A 7 -53.80 5.32 10.00
N GLY A 8 -54.92 5.92 9.61
CA GLY A 8 -56.02 6.35 10.47
C GLY A 8 -55.94 7.83 10.91
N VAL A 9 -54.79 8.50 10.70
CA VAL A 9 -54.66 9.94 10.97
C VAL A 9 -55.57 10.73 10.04
N ARG A 10 -56.20 11.77 10.60
CA ARG A 10 -57.20 12.61 9.92
C ARG A 10 -56.69 14.03 9.75
N PHE A 11 -56.88 14.58 8.55
CA PHE A 11 -56.48 15.94 8.19
C PHE A 11 -57.74 16.75 7.86
N PRO A 12 -58.08 17.79 8.64
CA PRO A 12 -59.25 18.61 8.36
C PRO A 12 -59.06 19.37 7.05
N LEU A 13 -60.02 19.24 6.14
CA LEU A 13 -60.07 20.00 4.90
C LEU A 13 -60.90 21.27 5.09
N GLU A 14 -60.62 22.27 4.24
CA GLU A 14 -61.41 23.49 4.20
C GLU A 14 -62.83 23.21 3.72
N MET A 15 -63.80 23.89 4.33
CA MET A 15 -65.20 23.75 3.96
C MET A 15 -65.53 24.68 2.79
N ALA A 16 -66.21 24.16 1.79
CA ALA A 16 -66.85 24.97 0.76
C ALA A 16 -67.95 25.84 1.38
N ARG A 17 -68.25 26.95 0.70
CA ARG A 17 -69.27 27.93 1.12
C ARG A 17 -70.34 27.99 0.05
N ASP A 18 -71.59 27.94 0.51
CA ASP A 18 -72.77 28.16 -0.30
C ASP A 18 -73.50 29.40 0.23
N ALA A 19 -73.94 30.27 -0.67
CA ALA A 19 -74.63 31.52 -0.34
C ALA A 19 -76.14 31.34 -0.14
N ASP A 20 -76.68 30.18 -0.52
CA ASP A 20 -78.10 29.87 -0.35
C ASP A 20 -78.46 29.69 1.14
N HIS A 21 -79.76 29.60 1.44
CA HIS A 21 -80.28 29.38 2.79
C HIS A 21 -81.10 28.10 2.87
N GLY A 22 -81.17 27.49 4.06
CA GLY A 22 -81.96 26.27 4.29
C GLY A 22 -81.32 25.04 3.64
N SER A 23 -82.15 24.12 3.13
CA SER A 23 -81.71 22.85 2.54
C SER A 23 -80.76 23.04 1.35
N ASN A 24 -80.94 24.10 0.57
CA ASN A 24 -80.13 24.33 -0.63
C ASN A 24 -78.68 24.67 -0.30
N SER A 25 -78.40 25.15 0.92
CA SER A 25 -77.03 25.44 1.39
C SER A 25 -76.29 24.22 1.97
N LEU A 26 -76.96 23.08 2.07
CA LEU A 26 -76.40 21.87 2.66
C LEU A 26 -75.48 21.17 1.66
N LEU A 27 -74.19 21.17 1.96
CA LEU A 27 -73.16 20.57 1.13
C LEU A 27 -72.85 19.13 1.56
N THR A 28 -72.79 18.24 0.57
CA THR A 28 -72.16 16.92 0.69
C THR A 28 -70.82 16.93 -0.03
N TYR A 29 -69.86 16.15 0.45
CA TYR A 29 -68.53 16.08 -0.16
C TYR A 29 -68.22 14.68 -0.66
N ALA A 30 -67.55 14.60 -1.80
CA ALA A 30 -66.99 13.38 -2.38
C ALA A 30 -65.52 13.62 -2.76
N LEU A 31 -64.72 12.58 -2.71
CA LEU A 31 -63.29 12.59 -3.05
C LEU A 31 -63.04 11.61 -4.19
N THR A 32 -62.12 11.92 -5.09
CA THR A 32 -61.62 10.94 -6.07
C THR A 32 -61.09 9.70 -5.35
N SER A 33 -61.45 8.52 -5.82
CA SER A 33 -61.03 7.25 -5.21
C SER A 33 -59.53 7.04 -5.40
N LEU A 34 -58.79 6.99 -4.29
CA LEU A 34 -57.40 6.51 -4.23
C LEU A 34 -57.25 5.51 -3.08
N PRO A 35 -56.46 4.43 -3.22
CA PRO A 35 -56.29 3.44 -2.16
C PRO A 35 -55.69 4.00 -0.86
N SER A 36 -54.91 5.08 -0.94
CA SER A 36 -54.19 5.64 0.20
C SER A 36 -55.01 6.65 1.01
N PHE A 37 -56.12 7.16 0.47
CA PHE A 37 -56.89 8.22 1.10
C PHE A 37 -58.39 7.99 0.98
N SER A 38 -59.11 8.20 2.09
CA SER A 38 -60.57 8.23 2.11
C SER A 38 -61.08 9.55 2.68
N LEU A 39 -62.39 9.78 2.57
CA LEU A 39 -63.04 10.98 3.06
C LEU A 39 -63.99 10.63 4.21
N ALA A 40 -63.73 11.21 5.38
CA ALA A 40 -64.62 11.15 6.53
C ALA A 40 -65.31 12.50 6.76
N MET A 41 -66.50 12.47 7.39
CA MET A 41 -67.21 13.67 7.79
C MET A 41 -67.18 13.79 9.30
N LYS A 42 -66.68 14.93 9.81
CA LYS A 42 -66.77 15.27 11.22
C LYS A 42 -67.91 16.25 11.46
N GLU A 43 -68.81 15.90 12.36
CA GLU A 43 -69.89 16.80 12.76
C GLU A 43 -69.34 17.92 13.64
N LYS A 44 -69.67 19.16 13.27
CA LYS A 44 -69.38 20.37 14.04
C LYS A 44 -70.63 20.85 14.78
N PRO A 45 -70.46 21.61 15.88
CA PRO A 45 -71.58 22.30 16.53
C PRO A 45 -72.41 23.09 15.51
N GLY A 46 -73.73 22.90 15.54
CA GLY A 46 -74.66 23.52 14.58
C GLY A 46 -74.96 22.69 13.32
N GLY A 47 -74.69 21.37 13.33
CA GLY A 47 -75.12 20.44 12.27
C GLY A 47 -74.29 20.49 10.98
N LYS A 48 -73.24 21.32 10.94
CA LYS A 48 -72.32 21.41 9.81
C LYS A 48 -71.39 20.20 9.78
N LYS A 49 -71.18 19.61 8.61
CA LYS A 49 -70.23 18.50 8.39
C LYS A 49 -68.94 19.05 7.79
N GLN A 50 -67.81 18.86 8.47
CA GLN A 50 -66.49 19.17 7.94
C GLN A 50 -65.90 17.91 7.27
N PRO A 51 -65.41 18.02 6.02
CA PRO A 51 -64.63 16.94 5.41
C PRO A 51 -63.26 16.80 6.09
N GLU A 52 -62.89 15.58 6.44
CA GLU A 52 -61.56 15.19 6.92
C GLU A 52 -60.99 14.14 5.96
N LEU A 53 -59.79 14.38 5.46
CA LEU A 53 -59.02 13.38 4.71
C LEU A 53 -58.49 12.34 5.70
N VAL A 54 -58.73 11.05 5.46
CA VAL A 54 -58.21 9.96 6.28
C VAL A 54 -57.13 9.23 5.51
N LEU A 55 -55.98 9.03 6.14
CA LEU A 55 -54.91 8.21 5.58
C LEU A 55 -55.23 6.73 5.79
N GLU A 56 -55.40 5.96 4.72
CA GLU A 56 -55.77 4.54 4.80
C GLU A 56 -54.55 3.60 4.71
N ARG A 57 -53.49 4.03 4.04
CA ARG A 57 -52.25 3.26 3.84
C ARG A 57 -51.05 4.11 4.21
N ALA A 58 -49.99 3.48 4.71
CA ALA A 58 -48.73 4.17 4.96
C ALA A 58 -48.25 4.84 3.67
N LEU A 59 -47.66 6.03 3.81
CA LEU A 59 -47.04 6.73 2.70
C LEU A 59 -45.56 6.35 2.65
N ASP A 60 -45.00 6.44 1.45
CA ASP A 60 -43.60 6.19 1.14
C ASP A 60 -43.27 7.19 0.03
N ARG A 61 -42.40 8.16 0.36
CA ARG A 61 -42.05 9.28 -0.52
C ARG A 61 -41.15 8.78 -1.66
N GLU A 62 -40.29 7.81 -1.41
CA GLU A 62 -39.40 7.16 -2.38
C GLU A 62 -40.22 6.45 -3.46
N THR A 63 -41.37 5.88 -3.09
CA THR A 63 -42.34 5.34 -4.05
C THR A 63 -43.16 6.44 -4.73
N GLN A 64 -43.75 7.38 -3.96
CA GLN A 64 -44.58 8.45 -4.51
C GLN A 64 -44.56 9.72 -3.63
N SER A 65 -43.86 10.74 -4.10
CA SER A 65 -43.65 12.01 -3.36
C SER A 65 -44.84 12.98 -3.35
N SER A 66 -45.84 12.79 -4.22
CA SER A 66 -47.05 13.61 -4.20
C SER A 66 -48.28 12.92 -4.77
N PHE A 67 -49.44 13.33 -4.29
CA PHE A 67 -50.75 12.87 -4.72
C PHE A 67 -51.62 14.06 -5.12
N GLU A 68 -52.45 13.87 -6.13
CA GLU A 68 -53.44 14.84 -6.57
C GLU A 68 -54.83 14.21 -6.47
N LEU A 69 -55.71 14.87 -5.73
CA LEU A 69 -57.08 14.43 -5.46
C LEU A 69 -58.05 15.54 -5.85
N VAL A 70 -59.23 15.18 -6.35
CA VAL A 70 -60.32 16.16 -6.56
C VAL A 70 -61.35 16.00 -5.45
N LEU A 71 -61.53 17.08 -4.68
CA LEU A 71 -62.61 17.20 -3.71
C LEU A 71 -63.80 17.90 -4.39
N ILE A 72 -64.96 17.27 -4.32
CA ILE A 72 -66.20 17.74 -4.92
C ILE A 72 -67.17 18.09 -3.80
N ALA A 73 -67.67 19.31 -3.76
CA ALA A 73 -68.79 19.73 -2.92
C ALA A 73 -70.05 19.79 -3.77
N VAL A 74 -71.15 19.18 -3.32
CA VAL A 74 -72.43 19.13 -4.04
C VAL A 74 -73.53 19.66 -3.12
N ASP A 75 -74.30 20.63 -3.61
CA ASP A 75 -75.46 21.17 -2.90
C ASP A 75 -76.64 20.17 -2.90
N SER A 76 -77.68 20.48 -2.13
CA SER A 76 -78.90 19.66 -2.08
C SER A 76 -80.05 20.25 -2.92
N GLY A 77 -79.74 21.09 -3.91
CA GLY A 77 -80.72 21.72 -4.78
C GLY A 77 -81.29 20.77 -5.85
N ASP A 78 -82.38 21.18 -6.49
CA ASP A 78 -82.90 20.55 -7.71
C ASP A 78 -83.07 21.61 -8.81
N PRO A 79 -82.19 21.67 -9.82
CA PRO A 79 -81.06 20.78 -10.06
C PRO A 79 -79.87 21.05 -9.12
N ALA A 80 -79.16 19.99 -8.73
CA ALA A 80 -77.99 20.10 -7.86
C ALA A 80 -76.80 20.77 -8.56
N ARG A 81 -76.05 21.61 -7.83
CA ARG A 81 -74.80 22.23 -8.31
C ARG A 81 -73.61 21.69 -7.54
N SER A 82 -72.45 21.72 -8.19
CA SER A 82 -71.21 21.26 -7.60
C SER A 82 -70.06 22.23 -7.83
N GLY A 83 -69.13 22.25 -6.87
CA GLY A 83 -67.84 22.91 -6.96
C GLY A 83 -66.73 21.88 -6.75
N THR A 84 -65.62 22.02 -7.48
CA THR A 84 -64.46 21.13 -7.38
C THR A 84 -63.22 21.91 -6.96
N VAL A 85 -62.34 21.25 -6.19
CA VAL A 85 -61.02 21.79 -5.85
C VAL A 85 -59.97 20.67 -5.94
N LEU A 86 -58.79 21.01 -6.47
CA LEU A 86 -57.65 20.12 -6.50
C LEU A 86 -56.93 20.17 -5.15
N VAL A 87 -56.85 19.04 -4.48
CA VAL A 87 -56.09 18.83 -3.24
C VAL A 87 -54.77 18.18 -3.61
N ARG A 88 -53.68 18.95 -3.54
CA ARG A 88 -52.32 18.44 -3.75
C ARG A 88 -51.70 18.09 -2.41
N ILE A 89 -51.33 16.83 -2.24
CA ILE A 89 -50.68 16.30 -1.06
C ILE A 89 -49.21 16.10 -1.40
N ASN A 90 -48.34 16.84 -0.75
CA ASN A 90 -46.90 16.57 -0.81
C ASN A 90 -46.51 15.69 0.39
N VAL A 91 -45.80 14.61 0.12
CA VAL A 91 -45.21 13.74 1.15
C VAL A 91 -43.91 14.37 1.60
N THR A 92 -43.74 14.54 2.91
CA THR A 92 -42.50 15.07 3.49
C THR A 92 -41.63 13.92 3.97
N ASP A 93 -40.36 14.03 3.63
CA ASP A 93 -39.30 13.07 3.88
C ASP A 93 -39.07 12.77 5.37
N ALA A 94 -38.73 11.53 5.67
CA ALA A 94 -38.21 11.00 6.91
C ALA A 94 -36.88 10.30 6.61
N ASN A 95 -36.00 10.22 7.60
CA ASN A 95 -34.70 9.58 7.42
C ASN A 95 -34.81 8.08 7.67
N ASP A 96 -35.37 7.33 6.72
CA ASP A 96 -35.68 5.90 6.86
C ASP A 96 -34.94 4.99 5.86
N ASN A 97 -34.15 5.54 4.95
CA ASN A 97 -33.21 4.79 4.13
C ASN A 97 -31.77 5.09 4.57
N PRO A 98 -30.96 4.08 4.91
CA PRO A 98 -29.55 4.29 5.19
C PRO A 98 -28.73 4.41 3.89
N PRO A 99 -27.55 5.06 3.92
CA PRO A 99 -26.63 5.06 2.79
C PRO A 99 -26.22 3.65 2.36
N VAL A 100 -26.26 3.36 1.06
CA VAL A 100 -25.87 2.06 0.51
C VAL A 100 -24.69 2.21 -0.44
N PHE A 101 -23.57 1.54 -0.13
CA PHE A 101 -22.41 1.48 -1.02
C PHE A 101 -22.71 0.69 -2.30
N SER A 102 -22.14 1.15 -3.42
CA SER A 102 -22.28 0.48 -4.72
C SER A 102 -21.65 -0.92 -4.78
N LYS A 103 -20.70 -1.21 -3.88
CA LYS A 103 -20.05 -2.51 -3.67
C LYS A 103 -19.86 -2.74 -2.17
N SER A 104 -19.97 -3.99 -1.73
CA SER A 104 -19.62 -4.37 -0.36
C SER A 104 -18.10 -4.45 -0.12
N PHE A 105 -17.31 -4.62 -1.19
CA PHE A 105 -15.86 -4.75 -1.16
C PHE A 105 -15.21 -3.98 -2.32
N TYR A 106 -14.19 -3.19 -2.01
CA TYR A 106 -13.35 -2.47 -2.98
C TYR A 106 -11.91 -2.95 -2.88
N GLU A 107 -11.26 -3.16 -4.02
CA GLU A 107 -9.86 -3.57 -4.11
C GLU A 107 -9.09 -2.58 -4.99
N ALA A 108 -7.88 -2.23 -4.59
CA ALA A 108 -6.95 -1.44 -5.39
C ALA A 108 -5.53 -1.98 -5.23
N ARG A 109 -4.70 -1.75 -6.26
CA ARG A 109 -3.27 -2.02 -6.24
C ARG A 109 -2.51 -0.74 -6.52
N VAL A 110 -1.53 -0.42 -5.67
CA VAL A 110 -0.74 0.81 -5.78
C VAL A 110 0.74 0.52 -5.56
N ALA A 111 1.61 1.22 -6.29
CA ALA A 111 3.05 1.14 -6.05
C ALA A 111 3.41 1.79 -4.71
N GLU A 112 4.43 1.26 -4.03
CA GLU A 112 4.89 1.84 -2.76
C GLU A 112 5.43 3.26 -2.92
N ASN A 113 6.02 3.56 -4.07
CA ASN A 113 6.52 4.89 -4.43
C ASN A 113 5.42 5.88 -4.86
N LEU A 114 4.14 5.51 -4.72
CA LEU A 114 3.02 6.40 -5.03
C LEU A 114 3.13 7.67 -4.18
N PRO A 115 3.18 8.88 -4.78
CA PRO A 115 3.34 10.12 -4.03
C PRO A 115 2.23 10.32 -3.00
N VAL A 116 2.56 11.01 -1.91
CA VAL A 116 1.57 11.49 -0.94
C VAL A 116 0.52 12.36 -1.64
N ASP A 117 -0.71 12.33 -1.14
CA ASP A 117 -1.90 12.99 -1.70
C ASP A 117 -2.38 12.44 -3.05
N SER A 118 -1.90 11.25 -3.44
CA SER A 118 -2.39 10.56 -4.64
C SER A 118 -3.67 9.78 -4.35
N VAL A 119 -4.65 9.88 -5.25
CA VAL A 119 -5.90 9.12 -5.16
C VAL A 119 -5.63 7.64 -5.43
N VAL A 120 -5.97 6.78 -4.46
CA VAL A 120 -5.86 5.33 -4.54
C VAL A 120 -7.10 4.71 -5.18
N LEU A 121 -8.27 5.09 -4.67
CA LEU A 121 -9.57 4.64 -5.18
C LEU A 121 -10.67 5.62 -4.79
N ARG A 122 -11.85 5.43 -5.37
CA ARG A 122 -13.04 6.18 -5.00
C ARG A 122 -14.18 5.24 -4.66
N VAL A 123 -14.73 5.39 -3.45
CA VAL A 123 -15.96 4.71 -3.05
C VAL A 123 -17.18 5.55 -3.37
N ARG A 124 -18.32 4.88 -3.49
CA ARG A 124 -19.59 5.56 -3.72
C ARG A 124 -20.70 4.89 -2.95
N ALA A 125 -21.43 5.68 -2.18
CA ALA A 125 -22.69 5.31 -1.57
C ALA A 125 -23.81 6.24 -2.06
N THR A 126 -25.03 5.73 -2.05
CA THR A 126 -26.24 6.46 -2.42
C THR A 126 -27.28 6.28 -1.34
N ASP A 127 -28.01 7.35 -1.08
CA ASP A 127 -29.14 7.39 -0.16
C ASP A 127 -30.41 7.74 -0.94
N ALA A 128 -31.53 7.10 -0.60
CA ALA A 128 -32.80 7.28 -1.31
C ALA A 128 -33.59 8.50 -0.81
N ASP A 129 -33.28 8.97 0.40
CA ASP A 129 -33.99 10.06 1.07
C ASP A 129 -33.72 11.41 0.39
N ALA A 130 -34.53 12.42 0.69
CA ALA A 130 -34.41 13.76 0.11
C ALA A 130 -33.60 14.73 0.97
N GLY A 131 -32.99 15.72 0.31
CA GLY A 131 -32.39 16.86 1.00
C GLY A 131 -31.18 16.48 1.85
N SER A 132 -31.22 16.79 3.15
CA SER A 132 -30.14 16.46 4.09
C SER A 132 -30.09 14.98 4.45
N ASN A 133 -31.25 14.32 4.49
CA ASN A 133 -31.35 12.89 4.78
C ASN A 133 -30.74 12.07 3.63
N GLY A 134 -30.83 12.55 2.40
CA GLY A 134 -30.13 11.94 1.27
C GLY A 134 -28.64 12.30 1.11
N ARG A 135 -28.10 13.20 1.96
CA ARG A 135 -26.71 13.69 1.80
C ARG A 135 -25.74 12.77 2.52
N VAL A 136 -24.96 12.04 1.73
CA VAL A 136 -23.94 11.13 2.22
C VAL A 136 -22.62 11.84 2.51
N SER A 137 -21.99 11.49 3.64
CA SER A 137 -20.63 11.83 4.00
C SER A 137 -19.80 10.57 4.28
N TYR A 138 -18.52 10.57 3.93
CA TYR A 138 -17.65 9.39 4.06
C TYR A 138 -16.63 9.55 5.18
N SER A 139 -16.33 8.46 5.87
CA SER A 139 -15.30 8.41 6.90
C SER A 139 -14.70 7.01 7.06
N PHE A 140 -13.59 6.91 7.79
CA PHE A 140 -13.10 5.62 8.26
C PHE A 140 -14.00 5.09 9.38
N GLY A 141 -14.37 3.81 9.30
CA GLY A 141 -14.99 3.10 10.41
C GLY A 141 -14.02 2.85 11.57
N SER A 142 -14.20 1.74 12.28
CA SER A 142 -13.23 1.31 13.31
C SER A 142 -11.98 0.74 12.65
N VAL A 143 -10.93 1.56 12.53
CA VAL A 143 -9.66 1.21 11.88
C VAL A 143 -8.47 1.54 12.78
N PRO A 144 -7.35 0.78 12.70
CA PRO A 144 -6.15 1.09 13.47
C PRO A 144 -5.57 2.48 13.12
N ASP A 145 -4.93 3.14 14.10
CA ASP A 145 -4.30 4.45 13.89
C ASP A 145 -3.24 4.43 12.78
N ALA A 146 -2.56 3.29 12.59
CA ALA A 146 -1.61 3.10 11.48
C ALA A 146 -2.26 3.29 10.10
N VAL A 147 -3.53 2.91 9.92
CA VAL A 147 -4.26 3.14 8.67
C VAL A 147 -4.62 4.61 8.51
N ARG A 148 -5.05 5.27 9.60
CA ARG A 148 -5.38 6.71 9.61
C ARG A 148 -4.15 7.60 9.38
N ALA A 149 -2.96 7.10 9.67
CA ALA A 149 -1.69 7.78 9.39
C ALA A 149 -1.26 7.67 7.92
N LEU A 150 -1.64 6.59 7.23
CA LEU A 150 -1.21 6.29 5.85
C LEU A 150 -2.23 6.69 4.79
N PHE A 151 -3.52 6.70 5.13
CA PHE A 151 -4.60 7.00 4.19
C PHE A 151 -5.55 8.06 4.75
N THR A 152 -6.11 8.85 3.85
CA THR A 152 -7.21 9.79 4.11
C THR A 152 -8.39 9.48 3.21
N ILE A 153 -9.58 9.94 3.60
CA ILE A 153 -10.78 9.89 2.77
C ILE A 153 -11.43 11.26 2.74
N ASP A 154 -11.74 11.74 1.54
CA ASP A 154 -12.53 12.97 1.38
C ASP A 154 -14.00 12.70 1.71
N SER A 155 -14.54 13.48 2.64
CA SER A 155 -15.88 13.26 3.17
C SER A 155 -17.00 13.50 2.15
N GLU A 156 -16.77 14.22 1.07
CA GLU A 156 -17.80 14.54 0.07
C GLU A 156 -17.68 13.68 -1.19
N SER A 157 -16.47 13.50 -1.70
CA SER A 157 -16.21 12.80 -2.95
C SER A 157 -16.12 11.28 -2.79
N GLY A 158 -15.75 10.80 -1.59
CA GLY A 158 -15.45 9.40 -1.30
C GLY A 158 -14.09 8.94 -1.85
N GLU A 159 -13.20 9.88 -2.18
CA GLU A 159 -11.85 9.57 -2.67
C GLU A 159 -10.93 9.22 -1.50
N VAL A 160 -10.35 8.02 -1.56
CA VAL A 160 -9.33 7.55 -0.63
C VAL A 160 -7.96 7.87 -1.23
N SER A 161 -7.13 8.58 -0.49
CA SER A 161 -5.82 9.04 -0.95
C SER A 161 -4.71 8.69 0.05
N THR A 162 -3.47 8.65 -0.42
CA THR A 162 -2.29 8.48 0.43
C THR A 162 -2.06 9.74 1.28
N ALA A 163 -1.74 9.55 2.55
CA ALA A 163 -1.44 10.63 3.52
C ALA A 163 0.02 10.61 3.98
N ALA A 164 0.70 9.49 3.78
CA ALA A 164 2.12 9.29 4.07
C ALA A 164 2.71 8.29 3.05
N PRO A 165 4.05 8.22 2.93
CA PRO A 165 4.72 7.25 2.07
C PRO A 165 4.32 5.81 2.44
N LEU A 166 4.22 4.95 1.42
CA LEU A 166 3.98 3.53 1.57
C LEU A 166 5.34 2.81 1.45
N ASP A 167 5.47 1.66 2.09
CA ASP A 167 6.68 0.85 2.12
C ASP A 167 6.25 -0.63 2.02
N PHE A 168 6.62 -1.28 0.92
CA PHE A 168 6.26 -2.67 0.66
C PHE A 168 6.96 -3.61 1.64
N GLU A 169 8.23 -3.35 1.98
CA GLU A 169 9.04 -4.10 2.95
C GLU A 169 8.48 -4.00 4.38
N GLU A 170 7.81 -2.89 4.72
CA GLU A 170 7.10 -2.74 5.99
C GLU A 170 5.77 -3.49 5.97
N LYS A 171 4.89 -3.21 5.00
CA LYS A 171 3.58 -3.85 4.90
C LYS A 171 2.95 -3.72 3.50
N ASN A 172 2.74 -4.88 2.88
CA ASN A 172 2.23 -4.95 1.50
C ASN A 172 0.71 -5.08 1.32
N LYS A 173 -0.08 -5.14 2.40
CA LYS A 173 -1.54 -5.24 2.33
C LYS A 173 -2.23 -4.52 3.49
N TYR A 174 -3.20 -3.68 3.14
CA TYR A 174 -4.08 -2.98 4.10
C TYR A 174 -5.53 -3.37 3.86
N SER A 175 -6.21 -3.79 4.91
CA SER A 175 -7.66 -4.09 4.89
C SER A 175 -8.34 -3.28 5.99
N PHE A 176 -9.35 -2.49 5.63
CA PHE A 176 -10.06 -1.63 6.57
C PHE A 176 -11.49 -1.32 6.11
N GLY A 177 -12.36 -1.00 7.08
CA GLY A 177 -13.75 -0.62 6.82
C GLY A 177 -13.92 0.88 6.61
N LEU A 178 -14.78 1.24 5.67
CA LEU A 178 -15.28 2.60 5.47
C LEU A 178 -16.75 2.68 5.87
N GLU A 179 -17.14 3.87 6.30
CA GLU A 179 -18.49 4.20 6.72
C GLU A 179 -19.02 5.39 5.91
N ALA A 180 -20.25 5.28 5.44
CA ALA A 180 -21.01 6.35 4.82
C ALA A 180 -22.15 6.73 5.77
N THR A 181 -22.24 8.00 6.14
CA THR A 181 -23.25 8.52 7.08
C THR A 181 -24.08 9.58 6.38
N ASP A 182 -25.41 9.46 6.47
CA ASP A 182 -26.32 10.48 5.97
C ASP A 182 -26.39 11.71 6.91
N GLY A 183 -27.23 12.70 6.59
CA GLY A 183 -27.47 13.84 7.46
C GLY A 183 -28.32 13.53 8.71
N GLY A 184 -29.04 12.41 8.73
CA GLY A 184 -29.90 11.98 9.84
C GLY A 184 -29.21 11.04 10.85
N GLY A 185 -28.01 10.57 10.54
CA GLY A 185 -27.20 9.66 11.35
C GLY A 185 -27.34 8.17 11.03
N LEU A 186 -28.03 7.76 9.96
CA LEU A 186 -27.96 6.37 9.49
C LEU A 186 -26.68 6.12 8.72
N THR A 187 -26.19 4.89 8.82
CA THR A 187 -24.85 4.51 8.36
C THR A 187 -24.88 3.28 7.47
N GLY A 188 -24.13 3.32 6.38
CA GLY A 188 -23.73 2.15 5.58
C GLY A 188 -22.25 1.83 5.76
N GLN A 189 -21.86 0.59 5.53
CA GLN A 189 -20.46 0.15 5.65
C GLN A 189 -20.00 -0.65 4.42
N CYS A 190 -18.71 -0.54 4.09
CA CYS A 190 -18.05 -1.41 3.11
C CYS A 190 -16.62 -1.72 3.54
N GLU A 191 -16.04 -2.77 2.96
CA GLU A 191 -14.64 -3.14 3.18
C GLU A 191 -13.76 -2.70 2.00
N VAL A 192 -12.54 -2.29 2.31
CA VAL A 192 -11.52 -1.89 1.34
C VAL A 192 -10.26 -2.71 1.57
N GLN A 193 -9.68 -3.23 0.48
CA GLN A 193 -8.33 -3.81 0.46
C GLN A 193 -7.44 -3.01 -0.49
N ILE A 194 -6.27 -2.63 -0.01
CA ILE A 194 -5.22 -2.00 -0.81
C ILE A 194 -4.00 -2.93 -0.76
N ASP A 195 -3.60 -3.44 -1.91
CA ASP A 195 -2.37 -4.21 -2.10
C ASP A 195 -1.26 -3.26 -2.59
N ILE A 196 -0.13 -3.26 -1.89
CA ILE A 196 1.05 -2.50 -2.31
C ILE A 196 1.85 -3.38 -3.27
N THR A 197 2.34 -2.79 -4.36
CA THR A 197 3.27 -3.43 -5.28
C THR A 197 4.69 -2.94 -5.02
N ASP A 198 5.59 -3.91 -4.92
CA ASP A 198 7.04 -3.77 -4.76
C ASP A 198 7.65 -3.03 -5.94
N GLU A 199 8.50 -2.05 -5.65
CA GLU A 199 9.31 -1.29 -6.58
C GLU A 199 10.78 -1.52 -6.26
N ASN A 200 11.67 -1.45 -7.26
CA ASN A 200 13.11 -1.70 -7.03
C ASN A 200 13.76 -0.50 -6.32
N ASP A 201 13.57 -0.43 -5.01
CA ASP A 201 13.87 0.72 -4.15
C ASP A 201 14.94 0.45 -3.08
N ASN A 202 15.30 -0.82 -2.88
CA ASN A 202 16.48 -1.23 -2.12
C ASN A 202 17.61 -1.62 -3.08
N ALA A 203 18.85 -1.62 -2.58
CA ALA A 203 20.00 -2.07 -3.35
C ALA A 203 20.64 -3.25 -2.63
N PRO A 204 21.29 -4.19 -3.36
CA PRO A 204 21.87 -5.37 -2.73
C PRO A 204 22.92 -5.01 -1.67
N GLU A 205 22.70 -5.45 -0.43
CA GLU A 205 23.65 -5.28 0.66
C GLU A 205 24.58 -6.49 0.76
N ILE A 206 25.89 -6.23 0.83
CA ILE A 206 26.93 -7.27 0.97
C ILE A 206 27.54 -7.17 2.38
N THR A 207 27.38 -8.22 3.17
CA THR A 207 28.02 -8.37 4.48
C THR A 207 29.13 -9.42 4.42
N ILE A 208 30.35 -9.05 4.85
CA ILE A 208 31.45 -10.00 5.04
C ILE A 208 31.27 -10.66 6.42
N LEU A 209 30.92 -11.93 6.45
CA LEU A 209 30.70 -12.69 7.70
C LEU A 209 32.01 -13.22 8.27
N SER A 210 32.93 -13.64 7.40
CA SER A 210 34.27 -14.07 7.78
C SER A 210 35.27 -13.75 6.67
N LEU A 211 36.51 -13.46 7.08
CA LEU A 211 37.65 -13.24 6.19
C LEU A 211 38.88 -13.89 6.83
N SER A 212 39.42 -14.94 6.21
CA SER A 212 40.69 -15.54 6.61
C SER A 212 41.82 -14.80 5.93
N SER A 213 42.30 -13.72 6.56
CA SER A 213 43.49 -12.98 6.13
C SER A 213 44.38 -12.77 7.36
N PRO A 214 45.70 -13.00 7.29
CA PRO A 214 46.47 -13.37 6.09
C PRO A 214 46.28 -14.83 5.63
N VAL A 215 46.63 -15.12 4.37
CA VAL A 215 46.59 -16.47 3.74
C VAL A 215 48.01 -16.88 3.34
N PRO A 216 48.48 -18.08 3.71
CA PRO A 216 49.79 -18.59 3.26
C PRO A 216 49.86 -18.74 1.73
N GLU A 217 51.00 -18.44 1.12
CA GLU A 217 51.14 -18.59 -0.33
C GLU A 217 51.10 -20.06 -0.80
N ASP A 218 51.55 -20.97 0.06
CA ASP A 218 51.48 -22.42 -0.14
C ASP A 218 50.07 -23.00 0.05
N ALA A 219 49.05 -22.16 0.32
CA ALA A 219 47.67 -22.59 0.48
C ALA A 219 47.15 -23.24 -0.82
N PRO A 220 46.56 -24.46 -0.74
CA PRO A 220 46.07 -25.14 -1.92
C PRO A 220 44.87 -24.43 -2.56
N THR A 221 44.71 -24.58 -3.87
CA THR A 221 43.49 -24.17 -4.57
C THR A 221 42.26 -24.84 -3.95
N GLY A 222 41.17 -24.09 -3.79
CA GLY A 222 39.96 -24.50 -3.09
C GLY A 222 39.91 -24.07 -1.63
N THR A 223 40.99 -23.51 -1.08
CA THR A 223 41.00 -22.91 0.28
C THR A 223 39.94 -21.81 0.38
N VAL A 224 39.10 -21.87 1.42
CA VAL A 224 38.06 -20.86 1.68
C VAL A 224 38.72 -19.62 2.28
N VAL A 225 38.50 -18.47 1.64
CA VAL A 225 39.09 -17.19 2.02
C VAL A 225 38.10 -16.25 2.69
N ALA A 226 36.84 -16.24 2.25
CA ALA A 226 35.81 -15.42 2.87
C ALA A 226 34.43 -16.05 2.75
N LEU A 227 33.58 -15.79 3.74
CA LEU A 227 32.14 -16.06 3.69
C LEU A 227 31.40 -14.73 3.63
N LEU A 228 30.57 -14.54 2.61
CA LEU A 228 29.75 -13.35 2.43
C LEU A 228 28.27 -13.70 2.43
N LYS A 229 27.47 -12.76 2.89
CA LYS A 229 26.01 -12.77 2.75
C LYS A 229 25.62 -11.58 1.89
N VAL A 230 24.85 -11.87 0.84
CA VAL A 230 24.27 -10.87 -0.05
C VAL A 230 22.77 -10.91 0.14
N ARG A 231 22.18 -9.76 0.43
CA ARG A 231 20.75 -9.62 0.69
C ARG A 231 20.22 -8.39 -0.02
N ASP A 232 19.18 -8.58 -0.80
CA ASP A 232 18.28 -7.49 -1.17
C ASP A 232 17.03 -7.56 -0.28
N ARG A 233 16.41 -6.40 -0.03
CA ARG A 233 15.18 -6.33 0.78
C ARG A 233 13.93 -6.42 -0.11
N ASP A 234 14.05 -6.06 -1.37
CA ASP A 234 12.97 -6.11 -2.34
C ASP A 234 12.53 -7.56 -2.61
N SER A 235 11.36 -7.72 -3.21
CA SER A 235 10.76 -9.02 -3.50
C SER A 235 10.83 -9.40 -4.98
N GLY A 236 10.60 -10.69 -5.28
CA GLY A 236 10.56 -11.16 -6.66
C GLY A 236 11.88 -10.97 -7.42
N GLU A 237 11.81 -10.39 -8.62
CA GLU A 237 12.98 -10.12 -9.48
C GLU A 237 13.84 -8.96 -8.94
N ASN A 238 13.21 -7.96 -8.31
CA ASN A 238 13.90 -6.86 -7.62
C ASN A 238 14.78 -7.39 -6.47
N GLY A 239 14.32 -8.43 -5.79
CA GLY A 239 15.11 -9.10 -4.74
C GLY A 239 16.20 -10.06 -5.24
N GLN A 240 16.25 -10.38 -6.54
CA GLN A 240 17.09 -11.44 -7.07
C GLN A 240 18.49 -10.92 -7.45
N VAL A 241 19.50 -11.34 -6.70
CA VAL A 241 20.85 -10.79 -6.83
C VAL A 241 21.82 -11.70 -7.59
N SER A 242 22.49 -11.12 -8.58
CA SER A 242 23.68 -11.66 -9.26
C SER A 242 24.96 -11.06 -8.65
N CYS A 243 26.06 -11.82 -8.62
CA CYS A 243 27.32 -11.35 -8.04
C CYS A 243 28.50 -11.62 -8.96
N GLU A 244 29.38 -10.63 -9.09
CA GLU A 244 30.57 -10.69 -9.91
C GLU A 244 31.78 -10.16 -9.14
N LEU A 245 32.92 -10.83 -9.28
CA LEU A 245 34.19 -10.37 -8.72
C LEU A 245 34.93 -9.55 -9.77
N SER A 246 35.43 -8.38 -9.39
CA SER A 246 36.25 -7.54 -10.26
C SER A 246 37.64 -8.14 -10.47
N GLY A 247 38.05 -8.31 -11.73
CA GLY A 247 39.44 -8.56 -12.15
C GLY A 247 39.86 -10.05 -12.28
N GLU A 248 41.05 -10.28 -12.84
CA GLU A 248 41.72 -11.60 -12.87
C GLU A 248 42.41 -11.88 -11.54
N ALA A 249 41.60 -12.07 -10.50
CA ALA A 249 42.09 -12.40 -9.17
C ALA A 249 42.46 -13.89 -9.04
N PRO A 250 43.31 -14.26 -8.06
CA PRO A 250 43.48 -15.66 -7.69
C PRO A 250 42.25 -16.22 -6.94
N LEU A 251 41.16 -15.46 -6.81
CA LEU A 251 39.97 -15.81 -6.03
C LEU A 251 38.74 -15.96 -6.95
N SER A 252 37.86 -16.90 -6.62
CA SER A 252 36.61 -17.15 -7.33
C SER A 252 35.42 -17.26 -6.38
N ILE A 253 34.23 -16.95 -6.88
CA ILE A 253 32.98 -17.07 -6.13
C ILE A 253 32.41 -18.47 -6.34
N VAL A 254 32.19 -19.20 -5.26
CA VAL A 254 31.42 -20.44 -5.23
C VAL A 254 30.11 -20.17 -4.51
N ALA A 255 28.99 -20.43 -5.19
CA ALA A 255 27.67 -20.28 -4.59
C ALA A 255 27.43 -21.36 -3.52
N SER A 256 26.93 -20.96 -2.35
CA SER A 256 26.50 -21.91 -1.32
C SER A 256 25.04 -22.32 -1.52
N ALA A 257 24.65 -23.48 -0.97
CA ALA A 257 23.27 -23.95 -1.00
C ALA A 257 22.34 -22.93 -0.30
N GLY A 258 21.48 -22.27 -1.08
CA GLY A 258 20.57 -21.22 -0.58
C GLY A 258 20.72 -19.84 -1.25
N GLY A 259 21.63 -19.66 -2.20
CA GLY A 259 21.67 -18.48 -3.10
C GLY A 259 22.24 -17.19 -2.49
N SER A 260 21.83 -16.83 -1.27
CA SER A 260 22.24 -15.58 -0.57
C SER A 260 23.66 -15.63 0.03
N TYR A 261 24.18 -16.83 0.31
CA TYR A 261 25.54 -16.98 0.83
C TYR A 261 26.51 -17.23 -0.32
N LYS A 262 27.60 -16.46 -0.34
CA LYS A 262 28.69 -16.57 -1.31
C LYS A 262 29.97 -16.95 -0.57
N VAL A 263 30.68 -17.93 -1.08
CA VAL A 263 31.98 -18.36 -0.54
C VAL A 263 33.05 -17.94 -1.53
N LEU A 264 34.07 -17.23 -1.06
CA LEU A 264 35.27 -16.98 -1.86
C LEU A 264 36.29 -18.08 -1.59
N VAL A 265 36.77 -18.68 -2.66
CA VAL A 265 37.80 -19.71 -2.62
C VAL A 265 38.98 -19.34 -3.49
N LEU A 266 40.15 -19.84 -3.13
CA LEU A 266 41.35 -19.71 -3.92
C LEU A 266 41.22 -20.51 -5.22
N ALA A 267 41.24 -19.83 -6.36
CA ALA A 267 41.14 -20.39 -7.71
C ALA A 267 42.49 -20.64 -8.38
N LYS A 268 43.53 -19.87 -7.99
CA LYS A 268 44.91 -20.00 -8.48
C LYS A 268 45.87 -20.00 -7.29
N ALA A 269 47.02 -20.63 -7.43
CA ALA A 269 48.08 -20.53 -6.43
C ALA A 269 48.44 -19.07 -6.17
N LEU A 270 48.84 -18.77 -4.93
CA LEU A 270 49.35 -17.48 -4.53
C LEU A 270 50.88 -17.50 -4.67
N ASP A 271 51.45 -16.33 -4.90
CA ASP A 271 52.89 -16.08 -4.96
C ASP A 271 53.08 -14.68 -4.33
N ARG A 272 53.71 -14.65 -3.16
CA ARG A 272 53.93 -13.43 -2.38
C ARG A 272 55.02 -12.57 -3.03
N GLU A 273 56.04 -13.18 -3.63
CA GLU A 273 57.09 -12.49 -4.39
C GLU A 273 56.52 -11.76 -5.60
N GLU A 274 55.45 -12.29 -6.22
CA GLU A 274 54.67 -11.60 -7.25
C GLU A 274 53.75 -10.51 -6.64
N ALA A 275 52.97 -10.86 -5.60
CA ALA A 275 52.02 -9.95 -4.98
C ALA A 275 51.77 -10.24 -3.49
N ALA A 276 52.32 -9.38 -2.61
CA ALA A 276 52.11 -9.47 -1.16
C ALA A 276 50.65 -9.28 -0.68
N PHE A 277 49.76 -8.75 -1.53
CA PHE A 277 48.34 -8.66 -1.25
C PHE A 277 47.50 -8.58 -2.52
N HIS A 278 46.25 -9.03 -2.42
CA HIS A 278 45.23 -8.87 -3.45
C HIS A 278 44.06 -8.04 -2.91
N GLU A 279 43.63 -7.04 -3.70
CA GLU A 279 42.43 -6.24 -3.41
C GLU A 279 41.37 -6.51 -4.47
N LEU A 280 40.15 -6.79 -4.01
CA LEU A 280 39.03 -7.24 -4.82
C LEU A 280 37.81 -6.41 -4.54
N VAL A 281 37.00 -6.21 -5.57
CA VAL A 281 35.68 -5.61 -5.44
C VAL A 281 34.65 -6.66 -5.83
N LEU A 282 33.84 -7.09 -4.86
CA LEU A 282 32.64 -7.86 -5.14
C LEU A 282 31.54 -6.88 -5.52
N ARG A 283 30.95 -7.05 -6.70
CA ARG A 283 29.77 -6.31 -7.17
C ARG A 283 28.56 -7.22 -7.12
N ALA A 284 27.50 -6.77 -6.47
CA ALA A 284 26.19 -7.39 -6.47
C ALA A 284 25.24 -6.51 -7.29
N MET A 285 24.38 -7.11 -8.10
CA MET A 285 23.41 -6.43 -8.96
C MET A 285 22.07 -7.18 -8.90
N ASP A 286 21.00 -6.46 -8.56
CA ASP A 286 19.64 -7.01 -8.59
C ASP A 286 19.11 -7.16 -10.03
N GLY A 287 17.96 -7.83 -10.15
CA GLY A 287 17.27 -8.08 -11.42
C GLY A 287 16.22 -7.04 -11.79
N GLY A 288 16.06 -5.96 -11.02
CA GLY A 288 15.03 -4.96 -11.26
C GLY A 288 15.31 -4.06 -12.49
N ASP A 289 14.31 -3.27 -12.89
CA ASP A 289 14.44 -2.26 -13.94
C ASP A 289 13.99 -0.88 -13.43
N PRO A 290 14.90 0.09 -13.19
CA PRO A 290 16.35 0.00 -13.40
C PRO A 290 17.03 -0.85 -12.32
N ALA A 291 18.04 -1.63 -12.72
CA ALA A 291 18.81 -2.44 -11.79
C ALA A 291 19.68 -1.59 -10.86
N ARG A 292 19.79 -1.99 -9.59
CA ARG A 292 20.67 -1.35 -8.60
C ARG A 292 21.83 -2.27 -8.25
N THR A 293 22.84 -1.69 -7.60
CA THR A 293 24.09 -2.40 -7.33
C THR A 293 24.67 -2.07 -5.96
N GLY A 294 25.21 -3.09 -5.29
CA GLY A 294 26.06 -2.96 -4.11
C GLY A 294 27.48 -3.40 -4.38
N THR A 295 28.46 -2.85 -3.65
CA THR A 295 29.87 -3.25 -3.77
C THR A 295 30.53 -3.42 -2.42
N ALA A 296 31.38 -4.44 -2.29
CA ALA A 296 32.23 -4.65 -1.11
C ALA A 296 33.69 -4.81 -1.52
N ARG A 297 34.61 -4.18 -0.78
CA ARG A 297 36.05 -4.33 -0.98
C ARG A 297 36.62 -5.38 -0.05
N ILE A 298 37.43 -6.28 -0.58
CA ILE A 298 38.04 -7.39 0.13
C ILE A 298 39.53 -7.33 -0.12
N ARG A 299 40.31 -7.21 0.95
CA ARG A 299 41.77 -7.21 0.89
C ARG A 299 42.29 -8.47 1.58
N VAL A 300 43.08 -9.24 0.85
CA VAL A 300 43.71 -10.47 1.32
C VAL A 300 45.21 -10.27 1.31
N THR A 301 45.83 -10.38 2.47
CA THR A 301 47.29 -10.33 2.60
C THR A 301 47.85 -11.74 2.44
N VAL A 302 48.93 -11.88 1.68
CA VAL A 302 49.64 -13.15 1.51
C VAL A 302 50.76 -13.21 2.55
N VAL A 303 50.89 -14.34 3.25
CA VAL A 303 52.02 -14.59 4.16
C VAL A 303 53.02 -15.55 3.52
N ASP A 304 54.28 -15.20 3.72
CA ASP A 304 55.48 -15.88 3.22
C ASP A 304 55.59 -17.34 3.68
N ALA A 305 55.94 -18.20 2.74
CA ALA A 305 56.41 -19.57 2.92
C ALA A 305 57.85 -19.65 2.42
N ASN A 306 58.67 -20.52 3.03
CA ASN A 306 60.05 -20.71 2.60
C ASN A 306 60.10 -21.62 1.37
N ASP A 307 59.87 -21.06 0.19
CA ASP A 307 59.84 -21.80 -1.08
C ASP A 307 60.88 -21.32 -2.10
N ASN A 308 61.60 -20.23 -1.82
CA ASN A 308 62.79 -19.83 -2.56
C ASN A 308 64.06 -20.28 -1.82
N ALA A 309 65.04 -20.75 -2.58
CA ALA A 309 66.36 -21.10 -2.03
C ALA A 309 67.35 -19.95 -2.26
N PRO A 310 68.36 -19.75 -1.40
CA PRO A 310 69.37 -18.72 -1.62
C PRO A 310 70.14 -18.97 -2.92
N VAL A 311 70.18 -17.97 -3.82
CA VAL A 311 70.87 -18.03 -5.11
C VAL A 311 72.08 -17.10 -5.10
N PHE A 312 73.26 -17.65 -5.40
CA PHE A 312 74.48 -16.84 -5.59
C PHE A 312 74.37 -15.97 -6.85
N ILE A 313 74.91 -14.75 -6.79
CA ILE A 313 74.89 -13.80 -7.92
C ILE A 313 75.64 -14.34 -9.16
N GLN A 314 76.64 -15.20 -8.95
CA GLN A 314 77.43 -15.82 -10.01
C GLN A 314 77.42 -17.35 -9.86
N ALA A 315 77.37 -18.05 -11.00
CA ALA A 315 77.44 -19.52 -11.04
C ALA A 315 78.83 -20.06 -10.70
N GLU A 316 79.88 -19.28 -10.96
CA GLU A 316 81.26 -19.62 -10.64
C GLU A 316 82.05 -18.36 -10.28
N TYR A 317 82.89 -18.46 -9.26
CA TYR A 317 83.79 -17.39 -8.82
C TYR A 317 85.23 -17.81 -9.06
N THR A 318 85.90 -17.21 -10.05
CA THR A 318 87.34 -17.44 -10.29
C THR A 318 88.14 -16.28 -9.73
N VAL A 319 89.05 -16.55 -8.78
CA VAL A 319 89.96 -15.55 -8.22
C VAL A 319 91.40 -15.91 -8.55
N ARG A 320 92.16 -14.95 -9.08
CA ARG A 320 93.60 -15.08 -9.29
C ARG A 320 94.33 -14.39 -8.14
N VAL A 321 95.16 -15.15 -7.43
CA VAL A 321 95.82 -14.69 -6.21
C VAL A 321 97.34 -14.64 -6.43
N PRO A 322 97.99 -13.48 -6.25
CA PRO A 322 99.45 -13.37 -6.25
C PRO A 322 100.09 -14.22 -5.13
N GLU A 323 101.28 -14.75 -5.38
CA GLU A 323 101.97 -15.64 -4.44
C GLU A 323 102.41 -14.97 -3.13
N ASP A 324 102.49 -13.64 -3.11
CA ASP A 324 102.95 -12.82 -1.99
C ASP A 324 101.80 -12.20 -1.17
N VAL A 325 100.56 -12.66 -1.36
CA VAL A 325 99.40 -12.15 -0.62
C VAL A 325 99.55 -12.36 0.90
N PRO A 326 99.40 -11.30 1.72
CA PRO A 326 99.49 -11.39 3.18
C PRO A 326 98.39 -12.27 3.79
N VAL A 327 98.72 -12.92 4.91
CA VAL A 327 97.77 -13.71 5.72
C VAL A 327 96.65 -12.81 6.25
N GLY A 328 95.41 -13.27 6.10
CA GLY A 328 94.21 -12.52 6.52
C GLY A 328 93.60 -11.62 5.43
N SER A 329 94.18 -11.61 4.22
CA SER A 329 93.61 -10.86 3.09
C SER A 329 92.29 -11.49 2.62
N VAL A 330 91.30 -10.65 2.34
CA VAL A 330 90.02 -11.08 1.72
C VAL A 330 90.26 -11.35 0.24
N LEU A 331 90.13 -12.61 -0.17
CA LEU A 331 90.35 -13.03 -1.56
C LEU A 331 89.11 -12.86 -2.43
N VAL A 332 87.94 -13.15 -1.87
CA VAL A 332 86.65 -13.09 -2.55
C VAL A 332 85.56 -12.69 -1.57
N THR A 333 84.60 -11.92 -2.04
CA THR A 333 83.33 -11.70 -1.36
C THR A 333 82.25 -12.28 -2.24
N VAL A 334 81.55 -13.28 -1.73
CA VAL A 334 80.41 -13.89 -2.41
C VAL A 334 79.13 -13.33 -1.82
N THR A 335 78.09 -13.25 -2.65
CA THR A 335 76.77 -12.80 -2.22
C THR A 335 75.74 -13.73 -2.82
N ALA A 336 74.81 -14.16 -1.98
CA ALA A 336 73.60 -14.86 -2.37
C ALA A 336 72.39 -14.08 -1.87
N ASN A 337 71.33 -14.10 -2.66
CA ASN A 337 70.04 -13.49 -2.35
C ASN A 337 69.00 -14.58 -2.25
N ASP A 338 68.07 -14.38 -1.34
CA ASP A 338 66.88 -15.20 -1.18
C ASP A 338 65.67 -14.27 -1.30
N ALA A 339 64.62 -14.71 -1.99
CA ALA A 339 63.48 -13.88 -2.34
C ALA A 339 62.44 -13.78 -1.21
N ASP A 340 62.48 -14.74 -0.28
CA ASP A 340 61.52 -14.86 0.82
C ASP A 340 61.64 -13.72 1.85
N GLU A 341 60.61 -13.56 2.67
CA GLU A 341 60.52 -12.51 3.68
C GLU A 341 61.20 -12.89 5.02
N GLY A 342 61.83 -11.90 5.65
CA GLY A 342 62.27 -12.01 7.04
C GLY A 342 63.34 -13.08 7.28
N LEU A 343 63.02 -14.08 8.10
CA LEU A 343 63.97 -15.15 8.45
C LEU A 343 64.15 -16.16 7.31
N ASN A 344 63.15 -16.34 6.45
CA ASN A 344 63.22 -17.24 5.32
C ASN A 344 64.23 -16.69 4.29
N GLY A 345 64.22 -15.38 4.05
CA GLY A 345 65.21 -14.70 3.20
C GLY A 345 66.60 -14.49 3.82
N HIS A 346 66.86 -14.93 5.06
CA HIS A 346 68.13 -14.64 5.75
C HIS A 346 69.24 -15.65 5.38
N VAL A 347 70.18 -15.21 4.56
CA VAL A 347 71.32 -16.04 4.12
C VAL A 347 72.44 -16.11 5.16
N LYS A 348 72.87 -17.34 5.50
CA LYS A 348 74.03 -17.60 6.36
C LYS A 348 75.11 -18.40 5.60
N TYR A 349 76.30 -17.82 5.47
CA TYR A 349 77.47 -18.44 4.85
C TYR A 349 78.25 -19.29 5.87
N THR A 350 78.76 -20.45 5.46
CA THR A 350 79.51 -21.39 6.31
C THR A 350 80.81 -21.85 5.67
#